data_AF-B6WVL3-F1
#
_entry.id   AF-B6WVL3-F1
#
_cell.length_a   1.000
_cell.length_b   1.000
_cell.length_c   1.000
_cell.angle_alpha   90.00
_cell.angle_beta   90.00
_cell.angle_gamma   90.00
#
_symmetry.space_group_name_H-M   'P 1'
#
loop_
_entity.id
_entity.type
_entity.pdbx_description
1 polymer ?
#
loop_
_entity_poly.entity_id
_entity_poly.type
_entity_poly.pdbx_seq_one_letter_code
_entity_poly.pdbx_strand_id
1 'polypeptide(L)'
;MAREWAETKGLPLLMKAAEEGDLDATRLLVTLAVPRQKPVSLPEPVPSFPADKNLLEQGKAIMAAVTKGTMTLDTARGCMELLGVLARLDENLNLAERLEALEAAWKCRRDDGWG
;
A
#
# COMPACT_ATOMS: atom_id res chain seq x y z
N MET A 1 -6.88 13.34 -26.28
CA MET A 1 -8.06 14.23 -26.42
C MET A 1 -8.06 15.38 -25.41
N ALA A 2 -8.40 15.19 -24.13
CA ALA A 2 -8.53 16.32 -23.18
C ALA A 2 -7.20 17.02 -22.83
N ARG A 3 -6.13 16.26 -22.56
CA ARG A 3 -4.81 16.81 -22.23
C ARG A 3 -4.18 17.59 -23.40
N GLU A 4 -4.22 16.99 -24.57
CA GLU A 4 -3.71 17.59 -25.81
C GLU A 4 -4.44 18.89 -26.16
N TRP A 5 -5.76 18.94 -26.00
CA TRP A 5 -6.52 20.18 -26.17
C TRP A 5 -6.14 21.25 -25.13
N ALA A 6 -5.98 20.85 -23.85
CA ALA A 6 -5.61 21.77 -22.79
C ALA A 6 -4.21 22.38 -23.01
N GLU A 7 -3.25 21.58 -23.48
CA GLU A 7 -1.88 22.03 -23.75
C GLU A 7 -1.80 22.90 -25.03
N THR A 8 -2.51 22.51 -26.09
CA THR A 8 -2.41 23.19 -27.40
C THR A 8 -3.31 24.43 -27.53
N LYS A 9 -4.46 24.45 -26.86
CA LYS A 9 -5.46 25.52 -26.99
C LYS A 9 -5.83 26.16 -25.66
N GLY A 10 -6.05 25.36 -24.61
CA GLY A 10 -6.51 25.84 -23.31
C GLY A 10 -5.51 26.79 -22.63
N LEU A 11 -4.25 26.37 -22.48
CA LEU A 11 -3.19 27.17 -21.85
C LEU A 11 -2.93 28.50 -22.57
N PRO A 12 -2.78 28.55 -23.91
CA PRO A 12 -2.61 29.82 -24.61
C PRO A 12 -3.78 30.80 -24.44
N LEU A 13 -5.02 30.30 -24.43
CA LEU A 13 -6.20 31.15 -24.19
C LEU A 13 -6.23 31.69 -22.76
N LEU A 14 -5.85 30.86 -21.79
CA LEU A 14 -5.77 31.24 -20.39
C LEU A 14 -4.68 32.29 -20.15
N MET A 15 -3.54 32.19 -20.84
CA MET A 15 -2.46 33.19 -20.78
C MET A 15 -2.91 34.54 -21.32
N LYS A 16 -3.60 34.57 -22.47
CA LYS A 16 -4.15 35.81 -23.02
C LYS A 16 -5.16 36.48 -22.07
N ALA A 17 -6.08 35.71 -21.50
CA ALA A 17 -7.03 36.24 -20.52
C ALA A 17 -6.33 36.87 -19.31
N ALA A 18 -5.27 36.23 -18.80
CA ALA A 18 -4.48 36.78 -17.70
C ALA A 18 -3.75 38.08 -18.09
N GLU A 19 -3.18 38.15 -19.30
CA GLU A 19 -2.54 39.37 -19.83
C GLU A 19 -3.54 40.53 -20.01
N GLU A 20 -4.80 40.23 -20.36
CA GLU A 20 -5.89 41.20 -20.48
C GLU A 20 -6.47 41.66 -19.12
N GLY A 21 -5.97 41.10 -18.01
CA GLY A 21 -6.32 41.52 -16.65
C GLY A 21 -7.34 40.62 -15.93
N ASP A 22 -7.63 39.42 -16.46
CA ASP A 22 -8.44 38.43 -15.74
C ASP A 22 -7.65 37.86 -14.54
N LEU A 23 -8.06 38.29 -13.34
CA LEU A 23 -7.45 37.89 -12.08
C LEU A 23 -7.63 36.39 -11.79
N ASP A 24 -8.71 35.78 -12.26
CA ASP A 24 -8.97 34.35 -12.04
C ASP A 24 -8.11 33.50 -12.98
N ALA A 25 -7.91 33.94 -14.23
CA ALA A 25 -6.95 33.33 -15.14
C ALA A 25 -5.51 33.40 -14.59
N THR A 26 -5.13 34.55 -14.02
CA THR A 26 -3.83 34.76 -13.39
C THR A 26 -3.62 33.82 -12.19
N ARG A 27 -4.61 33.71 -11.30
CA ARG A 27 -4.56 32.79 -10.15
C ARG A 27 -4.44 31.33 -10.58
N LEU A 28 -5.16 30.94 -11.64
CA LEU A 28 -5.11 29.59 -12.16
C LEU A 28 -3.73 29.27 -12.74
N LEU A 29 -3.11 30.18 -13.50
CA LEU A 29 -1.75 30.02 -14.01
C LEU A 29 -0.71 29.92 -12.88
N VAL A 30 -0.82 30.75 -11.83
CA VAL A 30 0.06 30.66 -10.65
C VAL A 30 -0.08 29.30 -9.98
N THR A 31 -1.32 28.82 -9.79
CA THR A 31 -1.60 27.51 -9.19
C THR A 31 -1.03 26.36 -10.04
N LEU A 32 -1.03 26.50 -11.36
CA LEU A 32 -0.44 25.53 -12.28
C LEU A 32 1.09 25.59 -12.32
N ALA A 33 1.68 26.77 -12.10
CA ALA A 33 3.12 26.98 -12.07
C ALA A 33 3.78 26.48 -10.77
N VAL A 34 3.03 26.46 -9.65
CA VAL A 34 3.52 25.89 -8.40
C VAL A 34 3.62 24.37 -8.54
N PRO A 35 4.82 23.77 -8.40
CA PRO A 35 4.97 22.33 -8.46
C PRO A 35 4.13 21.69 -7.37
N ARG A 36 3.29 20.71 -7.75
CA ARG A 36 2.52 19.92 -6.79
C ARG A 36 3.47 19.16 -5.88
N GLN A 37 3.76 19.71 -4.70
CA GLN A 37 4.48 19.00 -3.66
C GLN A 37 3.54 17.91 -3.14
N LYS A 38 3.71 16.69 -3.62
CA LYS A 38 3.22 15.54 -2.87
C LYS A 38 4.04 15.49 -1.57
N PRO A 39 3.41 15.30 -0.41
CA PRO A 39 4.15 14.94 0.78
C PRO A 39 4.97 13.69 0.44
N VAL A 40 6.29 13.84 0.34
CA VAL A 40 7.20 12.70 0.22
C VAL A 40 7.51 12.31 1.65
N SER A 41 6.92 11.22 2.14
CA SER A 41 7.33 10.65 3.41
C SER A 41 8.77 10.16 3.27
N LEU A 42 9.67 10.71 4.08
CA LEU A 42 11.02 10.18 4.15
C LEU A 42 10.95 8.76 4.73
N PRO A 43 11.73 7.79 4.23
CA PRO A 43 11.77 6.46 4.82
C PRO A 43 12.10 6.56 6.31
N GLU A 44 11.11 6.27 7.17
CA GLU A 44 11.33 6.20 8.61
C GLU A 44 12.02 4.86 8.92
N PRO A 45 13.07 4.85 9.74
CA PRO A 45 13.72 3.63 10.15
C PRO A 45 12.75 2.78 10.97
N VAL A 46 12.28 1.69 10.38
CA VAL A 46 11.47 0.69 11.08
C VAL A 46 12.42 -0.20 11.90
N PRO A 47 12.15 -0.43 13.20
CA PRO A 47 12.95 -1.34 14.00
C PRO A 47 12.99 -2.73 13.33
N SER A 48 14.17 -3.36 13.32
CA SER A 48 14.26 -4.76 12.90
C SER A 48 13.42 -5.62 13.83
N PHE A 49 12.44 -6.33 13.27
CA PHE A 49 11.63 -7.29 14.03
C PHE A 49 12.33 -8.65 14.05
N PRO A 50 12.36 -9.35 15.21
CA PRO A 50 13.00 -10.65 15.31
C PRO A 50 12.29 -11.67 14.40
N ALA A 51 13.00 -12.18 13.39
CA ALA A 51 12.46 -13.12 12.41
C ALA A 51 12.12 -14.49 13.00
N ASP A 52 12.71 -14.82 14.15
CA ASP A 52 12.52 -16.03 14.93
C ASP A 52 11.22 -16.03 15.77
N LYS A 53 10.53 -14.88 15.86
CA LYS A 53 9.28 -14.75 16.62
C LYS A 53 8.06 -14.97 15.75
N ASN A 54 7.00 -15.54 16.34
CA ASN A 54 5.72 -15.69 15.66
C ASN A 54 5.07 -14.32 15.37
N LEU A 55 4.09 -14.32 14.46
CA LEU A 55 3.44 -13.10 13.97
C LEU A 55 2.77 -12.28 15.09
N LEU A 56 2.22 -12.94 16.12
CA LEU A 56 1.61 -12.25 17.26
C LEU A 56 2.65 -11.49 18.09
N GLU A 57 3.79 -12.12 18.36
CA GLU A 57 4.90 -11.51 19.10
C GLU A 57 5.53 -10.35 18.31
N GLN A 58 5.60 -10.47 16.97
CA GLN A 58 6.01 -9.35 16.12
C GLN A 58 5.00 -8.19 16.18
N GLY A 59 3.70 -8.48 16.15
CA GLY A 59 2.65 -7.46 16.34
C GLY A 59 2.72 -6.75 17.70
N LYS A 60 2.97 -7.50 18.78
CA LYS A 60 3.21 -6.91 20.11
C LYS A 60 4.47 -6.03 20.13
N ALA A 61 5.53 -6.43 19.42
CA ALA A 61 6.75 -5.62 19.31
C ALA A 61 6.50 -4.30 18.59
N ILE A 62 5.68 -4.30 17.53
CA ILE A 62 5.23 -3.08 16.83
C ILE A 62 4.50 -2.16 17.82
N MET A 63 3.52 -2.69 18.54
CA MET A 63 2.74 -1.91 19.52
C MET A 63 3.63 -1.35 20.64
N ALA A 64 4.60 -2.11 21.11
CA ALA A 64 5.56 -1.66 22.12
C ALA A 64 6.49 -0.55 21.60
N ALA A 65 6.87 -0.58 20.31
CA ALA A 65 7.68 0.48 19.71
C ALA A 65 6.90 1.79 19.57
N VAL A 66 5.59 1.72 19.29
CA VAL A 66 4.71 2.90 19.27
C VAL A 66 4.58 3.51 20.66
N THR A 67 4.30 2.71 21.69
CA THR A 67 4.11 3.22 23.06
C THR A 67 5.39 3.80 23.66
N LYS A 68 6.56 3.35 23.20
CA LYS A 68 7.86 3.92 23.55
C LYS A 68 8.21 5.19 22.77
N GLY A 69 7.41 5.59 21.79
CA GLY A 69 7.66 6.76 20.94
C GLY A 69 8.82 6.58 19.94
N THR A 70 9.30 5.34 19.75
CA THR A 70 10.38 5.03 18.80
C THR A 70 9.87 4.78 17.38
N MET A 71 8.56 4.76 17.17
CA MET A 71 7.91 4.53 15.88
C MET A 71 6.60 5.34 15.82
N THR A 72 6.27 5.89 14.65
CA THR A 72 5.03 6.64 14.43
C THR A 72 3.82 5.71 14.29
N LEU A 73 2.62 6.22 14.55
CA LEU A 73 1.38 5.43 14.37
C LEU A 73 1.14 5.04 12.91
N ASP A 74 1.58 5.87 11.97
CA ASP A 74 1.39 5.62 10.54
C ASP A 74 2.28 4.48 10.04
N THR A 75 3.57 4.51 10.41
CA THR A 75 4.49 3.40 10.14
C THR A 75 4.05 2.10 10.82
N ALA A 76 3.58 2.18 12.07
CA ALA A 76 3.03 1.04 12.79
C ALA A 76 1.84 0.40 12.06
N ARG A 77 0.92 1.23 11.54
CA ARG A 77 -0.23 0.76 10.76
C ARG A 77 0.23 0.00 9.51
N GLY A 78 1.14 0.58 8.73
CA GLY A 78 1.70 -0.09 7.55
C GLY A 78 2.39 -1.41 7.90
N CYS A 79 3.12 -1.47 9.02
CA CYS A 79 3.73 -2.71 9.48
C CYS A 79 2.69 -3.77 9.84
N MET A 80 1.63 -3.40 10.58
CA MET A 80 0.54 -4.32 10.95
C MET A 80 -0.24 -4.83 9.73
N GLU A 81 -0.43 -4.01 8.71
CA GLU A 81 -1.06 -4.42 7.45
C GLU A 81 -0.23 -5.48 6.73
N LEU A 82 1.09 -5.27 6.59
CA LEU A 82 2.01 -6.25 6.02
C LEU A 82 2.04 -7.55 6.83
N LEU A 83 2.02 -7.45 8.15
CA LEU A 83 1.96 -8.60 9.05
C LEU A 83 0.67 -9.41 8.85
N GLY A 84 -0.45 -8.73 8.61
CA GLY A 84 -1.73 -9.36 8.25
C GLY A 84 -1.68 -10.07 6.90
N VAL A 85 -0.97 -9.52 5.90
CA VAL A 85 -0.74 -10.19 4.61
C VAL A 85 0.07 -11.47 4.82
N LEU A 86 1.14 -11.42 5.62
CA LEU A 86 1.97 -12.58 5.94
C LEU A 86 1.17 -13.68 6.66
N ALA A 87 0.32 -13.31 7.63
CA ALA A 87 -0.54 -14.26 8.34
C ALA A 87 -1.47 -15.02 7.39
N ARG A 88 -2.08 -14.32 6.43
CA ARG A 88 -2.96 -14.93 5.43
C ARG A 88 -2.18 -15.86 4.50
N LEU A 89 -0.95 -15.51 4.13
CA LEU A 89 -0.10 -16.38 3.30
C LEU A 89 0.27 -17.66 4.04
N ASP A 90 0.66 -17.56 5.31
CA ASP A 90 0.98 -18.70 6.16
C ASP A 90 -0.23 -19.65 6.32
N GLU A 91 -1.42 -19.08 6.58
CA GLU A 91 -2.67 -19.84 6.64
C GLU A 91 -2.97 -20.54 5.31
N ASN A 92 -2.82 -19.85 4.17
CA ASN A 92 -3.06 -20.43 2.85
C ASN A 92 -2.11 -21.60 2.56
N LEU A 93 -0.83 -21.49 2.95
CA LEU A 93 0.15 -22.58 2.81
C LEU A 93 -0.25 -23.78 3.65
N ASN A 94 -0.62 -23.56 4.92
CA ASN A 94 -1.09 -24.62 5.81
C ASN A 94 -2.35 -25.32 5.26
N LEU A 95 -3.29 -24.55 4.72
CA LEU A 95 -4.49 -25.11 4.09
C LEU A 95 -4.16 -25.93 2.84
N ALA A 96 -3.22 -25.48 2.01
CA ALA A 96 -2.76 -26.22 0.83
C ALA A 96 -2.13 -27.57 1.22
N GLU A 97 -1.23 -27.58 2.22
CA GLU A 97 -0.62 -28.81 2.73
C GLU A 97 -1.67 -29.81 3.25
N ARG A 98 -2.67 -29.31 3.99
CA ARG A 98 -3.75 -30.14 4.52
C ARG A 98 -4.67 -30.68 3.43
N LEU A 99 -4.93 -29.89 2.38
CA LEU A 99 -5.69 -30.33 1.21
C LEU A 99 -4.95 -31.45 0.48
N GLU A 100 -3.66 -31.29 0.22
CA GLU A 100 -2.84 -32.32 -0.43
C GLU A 100 -2.83 -33.64 0.37
N ALA A 101 -2.69 -33.55 1.70
CA ALA A 101 -2.75 -34.72 2.58
C ALA A 101 -4.12 -35.42 2.51
N LEU A 102 -5.22 -34.66 2.48
CA LEU A 102 -6.57 -35.20 2.36
C LEU A 102 -6.82 -35.84 0.99
N GLU A 103 -6.38 -35.20 -0.09
CA GLU A 103 -6.49 -35.73 -1.45
C GLU A 103 -5.69 -37.03 -1.61
N ALA A 104 -4.49 -37.11 -1.03
CA ALA A 104 -3.69 -38.33 -1.00
C ALA A 104 -4.40 -39.46 -0.25
N ALA A 105 -4.94 -39.16 0.95
CA ALA A 105 -5.69 -40.13 1.75
C ALA A 105 -6.97 -40.61 1.03
N TRP A 106 -7.65 -39.71 0.32
CA TRP A 106 -8.84 -40.05 -0.46
C TRP A 106 -8.51 -40.93 -1.66
N LYS A 107 -7.43 -40.62 -2.40
CA LYS A 107 -6.95 -41.46 -3.51
C LYS A 107 -6.61 -42.87 -3.04
N CYS A 108 -5.82 -43.00 -1.97
CA CYS A 108 -5.48 -44.30 -1.38
C CYS A 108 -6.75 -45.11 -1.07
N ARG A 109 -7.71 -44.50 -0.35
CA ARG A 109 -8.98 -45.16 0.00
C ARG A 109 -9.81 -45.58 -1.22
N ARG A 110 -9.83 -44.77 -2.28
CA ARG A 110 -10.54 -45.09 -3.52
C ARG A 110 -9.88 -46.26 -4.25
N ASP A 111 -8.56 -46.28 -4.28
CA ASP A 111 -7.78 -47.31 -4.96
C ASP A 111 -7.82 -48.65 -4.19
N ASP A 112 -8.07 -48.62 -2.87
CA ASP A 112 -8.26 -49.78 -1.98
C ASP A 112 -9.63 -50.49 -2.14
N GLY A 113 -10.48 -50.10 -3.10
CA GLY A 113 -11.61 -50.93 -3.56
C GLY A 113 -12.79 -51.06 -2.59
N TRP A 114 -13.16 -50.00 -1.87
CA TRP A 114 -14.47 -49.89 -1.22
C TRP A 114 -15.41 -48.97 -2.02
N GLY A 115 -15.77 -49.43 -3.22
CA GLY A 115 -16.81 -48.88 -4.09
C GLY A 115 -17.73 -49.99 -4.57
#